data_AF-A0A7C7CH80-F1
#
_entry.id   AF-A0A7C7CH80-F1
#
_cell.length_a   1.000
_cell.length_b   1.000
_cell.length_c   1.000
_cell.angle_alpha   90.00
_cell.angle_beta   90.00
_cell.angle_gamma   90.00
#
_symmetry.space_group_name_H-M   'P 1'
#
loop_
_entity.id
_entity.type
_entity.pdbx_description
1 polymer ?
#
loop_
_entity_poly.entity_id
_entity_poly.type
_entity_poly.pdbx_seq_one_letter_code
_entity_poly.pdbx_strand_id
1 'polypeptide(L)'
;MLGSEHTARHRNQAGVARLMLLHESGRVKYLRKKLPGFNAMSLQYFNLPEAPDAFEILSPTSFKLADPRDDLIDEILLCAAVELVEQHGAIRSQTDFEQLCIKQSAALVAMVDQVCGTVSKVLADAHGMRARLQSAQPHQAEQLEPALSRLVYRGFIRSTPWRWLQRLPIYIEATEKRLQTMTANAQRDQQHATRLARFDQDLDSALSRARDEDHFVPELSRFRWMIEELRVSLFAQSLKTIAPVSEKRLQKLWDSID
;
A
#
# COMPACT_ATOMS: atom_id res chain seq x y z
N MET A 1 11.75 -22.17 -7.26
CA MET A 1 11.01 -22.94 -6.23
C MET A 1 10.83 -22.20 -4.89
N LEU A 2 11.46 -21.04 -4.63
CA LEU A 2 11.26 -20.26 -3.38
C LEU A 2 9.97 -19.41 -3.37
N GLY A 3 9.40 -19.10 -4.53
CA GLY A 3 8.16 -18.32 -4.65
C GLY A 3 6.91 -19.03 -4.13
N SER A 4 6.88 -20.37 -4.02
CA SER A 4 5.66 -21.09 -3.59
C SER A 4 5.38 -21.00 -2.09
N GLU A 5 6.41 -20.96 -1.23
CA GLU A 5 6.22 -20.96 0.22
C GLU A 5 5.80 -19.59 0.77
N HIS A 6 6.45 -18.51 0.30
CA HIS A 6 6.07 -17.14 0.68
C HIS A 6 4.68 -16.76 0.13
N THR A 7 4.36 -17.17 -1.10
CA THR A 7 3.02 -17.00 -1.67
C THR A 7 1.96 -17.77 -0.88
N ALA A 8 2.24 -19.04 -0.57
CA ALA A 8 1.34 -19.85 0.26
C ALA A 8 1.13 -19.23 1.64
N ARG A 9 2.18 -18.67 2.26
CA ARG A 9 2.09 -17.98 3.55
C ARG A 9 1.25 -16.70 3.48
N HIS A 10 1.48 -15.84 2.49
CA HIS A 10 0.70 -14.60 2.34
C HIS A 10 -0.78 -14.89 2.05
N ARG A 11 -1.08 -15.83 1.16
CA ARG A 11 -2.47 -16.27 0.89
C ARG A 11 -3.09 -16.95 2.12
N ASN A 12 -2.32 -17.72 2.87
CA ASN A 12 -2.76 -18.33 4.12
C ASN A 12 -3.10 -17.28 5.19
N GLN A 13 -2.29 -16.24 5.36
CA GLN A 13 -2.55 -15.16 6.32
C GLN A 13 -3.82 -14.38 5.98
N ALA A 14 -4.03 -14.01 4.72
CA ALA A 14 -5.27 -13.35 4.28
C ALA A 14 -6.49 -14.26 4.47
N GLY A 15 -6.36 -15.56 4.19
CA GLY A 15 -7.40 -16.55 4.45
C GLY A 15 -7.74 -16.66 5.94
N VAL A 16 -6.74 -16.76 6.82
CA VAL A 16 -6.91 -16.80 8.28
C VAL A 16 -7.53 -15.51 8.81
N ALA A 17 -7.10 -14.36 8.31
CA ALA A 17 -7.69 -13.07 8.65
C ALA A 17 -9.18 -13.02 8.28
N ARG A 18 -9.55 -13.52 7.10
CA ARG A 18 -10.96 -13.63 6.69
C ARG A 18 -11.75 -14.57 7.58
N LEU A 19 -11.18 -15.71 7.98
CA LEU A 19 -11.79 -16.63 8.94
C LEU A 19 -12.00 -15.97 10.31
N MET A 20 -11.03 -15.20 10.79
CA MET A 20 -11.15 -14.44 12.04
C MET A 20 -12.30 -13.43 11.95
N LEU A 21 -12.44 -12.69 10.85
CA LEU A 21 -13.54 -11.75 10.64
C LEU A 21 -14.91 -12.43 10.59
N LEU A 22 -15.00 -13.63 10.01
CA LEU A 22 -16.23 -14.44 10.01
C LEU A 22 -16.56 -14.95 11.42
N HIS A 23 -15.56 -15.41 12.17
CA HIS A 23 -15.72 -15.83 13.56
C HIS A 23 -16.23 -14.66 14.44
N GLU A 24 -15.66 -13.47 14.27
CA GLU A 24 -16.01 -12.24 14.99
C GLU A 24 -17.21 -11.48 14.39
N SER A 25 -18.15 -12.18 13.76
CA SER A 25 -19.24 -11.55 12.98
C SER A 25 -20.06 -10.51 13.76
N GLY A 26 -20.28 -10.69 15.06
CA GLY A 26 -20.96 -9.71 15.91
C GLY A 26 -20.20 -8.38 16.03
N ARG A 27 -18.88 -8.46 16.24
CA ARG A 27 -17.99 -7.29 16.32
C ARG A 27 -17.81 -6.63 14.96
N VAL A 28 -17.69 -7.42 13.90
CA VAL A 28 -17.66 -6.92 12.51
C VAL A 28 -18.94 -6.15 12.18
N LYS A 29 -20.12 -6.69 12.53
CA LYS A 29 -21.41 -5.97 12.35
C LYS A 29 -21.44 -4.64 13.11
N TYR A 30 -20.85 -4.58 14.30
CA TYR A 30 -20.72 -3.33 15.05
C TYR A 30 -19.77 -2.34 14.36
N LEU A 31 -18.56 -2.78 14.00
CA LEU A 31 -17.53 -1.96 13.36
C LEU A 31 -18.00 -1.39 12.03
N ARG A 32 -18.67 -2.19 11.20
CA ARG A 32 -19.30 -1.74 9.94
C ARG A 32 -20.25 -0.56 10.14
N LYS A 33 -20.95 -0.49 11.29
CA LYS A 33 -21.88 0.61 11.61
C LYS A 33 -21.22 1.81 12.28
N LYS A 34 -20.02 1.64 12.85
CA LYS A 34 -19.38 2.59 13.76
C LYS A 34 -17.93 2.91 13.40
N LEU A 35 -17.58 2.73 12.12
CA LEU A 35 -16.22 2.95 11.64
C LEU A 35 -15.85 4.45 11.77
N PRO A 36 -14.80 4.82 12.53
CA PRO A 36 -14.44 6.22 12.78
C PRO A 36 -14.09 6.94 11.48
N GLY A 37 -14.59 8.18 11.32
CA GLY A 37 -14.25 9.02 10.15
C GLY A 37 -14.78 8.52 8.80
N PHE A 38 -15.62 7.48 8.78
CA PHE A 38 -16.05 6.79 7.56
C PHE A 38 -16.64 7.70 6.49
N ASN A 39 -17.52 8.64 6.86
CA ASN A 39 -18.16 9.52 5.87
C ASN A 39 -17.14 10.33 5.06
N ALA A 40 -16.16 10.94 5.74
CA ALA A 40 -15.10 11.71 5.07
C ALA A 40 -14.21 10.80 4.21
N MET A 41 -13.77 9.66 4.77
CA MET A 41 -12.95 8.70 4.02
C MET A 41 -13.68 8.17 2.78
N SER A 42 -14.96 7.82 2.91
CA SER A 42 -15.76 7.24 1.81
C SER A 42 -15.88 8.18 0.62
N LEU A 43 -16.05 9.49 0.86
CA LEU A 43 -16.13 10.50 -0.20
C LEU A 43 -14.79 10.65 -0.94
N GLN A 44 -13.68 10.67 -0.21
CA GLN A 44 -12.35 10.78 -0.81
C GLN A 44 -11.96 9.48 -1.54
N TYR A 45 -12.23 8.34 -0.94
CA TYR A 45 -11.95 7.01 -1.49
C TYR A 45 -12.78 6.73 -2.75
N PHE A 46 -14.04 7.15 -2.79
CA PHE A 46 -14.91 6.97 -3.97
C PHE A 46 -14.36 7.69 -5.22
N ASN A 47 -13.68 8.82 -5.04
CA ASN A 47 -13.13 9.61 -6.15
C ASN A 47 -11.69 9.21 -6.54
N LEU A 48 -11.14 8.14 -5.96
CA LEU A 48 -9.82 7.65 -6.34
C LEU A 48 -9.84 7.00 -7.73
N PRO A 49 -8.71 7.08 -8.47
CA PRO A 49 -8.55 6.32 -9.70
C PRO A 49 -8.58 4.82 -9.42
N GLU A 50 -8.89 4.03 -10.45
CA GLU A 50 -8.74 2.58 -10.36
C GLU A 50 -7.27 2.18 -10.19
N ALA A 51 -7.04 0.98 -9.66
CA ALA A 51 -5.70 0.42 -9.54
C ALA A 51 -5.07 0.27 -10.93
N PRO A 52 -3.76 0.49 -11.09
CA PRO A 52 -3.06 0.02 -12.28
C PRO A 52 -3.23 -1.50 -12.41
N ASP A 53 -3.62 -2.00 -13.60
CA ASP A 53 -3.91 -3.43 -13.83
C ASP A 53 -2.82 -4.37 -13.30
N ALA A 54 -1.55 -4.00 -13.49
CA ALA A 54 -0.41 -4.79 -13.07
C ALA A 54 -0.27 -4.90 -11.54
N PHE A 55 -0.91 -4.03 -10.76
CA PHE A 55 -0.83 -4.05 -9.28
C PHE A 55 -1.81 -5.04 -8.66
N GLU A 56 -2.76 -5.59 -9.42
CA GLU A 56 -3.67 -6.63 -8.92
C GLU A 56 -2.90 -7.86 -8.43
N ILE A 57 -1.80 -8.23 -9.10
CA ILE A 57 -0.97 -9.37 -8.69
C ILE A 57 -0.31 -9.15 -7.31
N LEU A 58 -0.12 -7.89 -6.90
CA LEU A 58 0.42 -7.55 -5.58
C LEU A 58 -0.63 -7.67 -4.46
N SER A 59 -1.91 -7.78 -4.82
CA SER A 59 -2.98 -7.93 -3.86
C SER A 59 -3.13 -9.39 -3.45
N PRO A 60 -3.11 -9.72 -2.14
CA PRO A 60 -3.31 -11.09 -1.69
C PRO A 60 -4.76 -11.58 -1.88
N THR A 61 -5.69 -10.69 -2.27
CA THR A 61 -7.13 -10.95 -2.30
C THR A 61 -7.76 -10.26 -3.52
N SER A 62 -8.37 -11.02 -4.43
CA SER A 62 -8.90 -10.54 -5.71
C SER A 62 -10.41 -10.22 -5.72
N PHE A 63 -11.03 -10.02 -4.55
CA PHE A 63 -12.47 -9.72 -4.50
C PHE A 63 -12.71 -8.21 -4.66
N LYS A 64 -13.32 -7.81 -5.79
CA LYS A 64 -13.90 -6.47 -5.99
C LYS A 64 -15.34 -6.51 -5.50
N LEU A 65 -15.68 -5.73 -4.47
CA LEU A 65 -17.06 -5.63 -3.98
C LEU A 65 -17.88 -4.69 -4.89
N ALA A 66 -19.20 -4.93 -4.94
CA ALA A 66 -20.11 -4.19 -5.82
C ALA A 66 -20.28 -2.72 -5.42
N ASP A 67 -20.18 -2.39 -4.13
CA ASP A 67 -20.23 -1.01 -3.61
C ASP A 67 -18.84 -0.58 -3.07
N PRO A 68 -18.25 0.50 -3.61
CA PRO A 68 -17.05 1.13 -3.08
C PRO A 68 -17.02 1.42 -1.58
N ARG A 69 -18.16 1.69 -0.97
CA ARG A 69 -18.29 1.95 0.47
C ARG A 69 -18.07 0.68 1.28
N ASP A 70 -18.65 -0.42 0.81
CA ASP A 70 -18.45 -1.73 1.40
C ASP A 70 -17.00 -2.20 1.17
N ASP A 71 -16.42 -1.88 0.00
CA ASP A 71 -15.01 -2.14 -0.30
C ASP A 71 -14.08 -1.46 0.72
N LEU A 72 -14.29 -0.16 1.00
CA LEU A 72 -13.48 0.56 1.98
C LEU A 72 -13.56 -0.06 3.39
N ILE A 73 -14.74 -0.42 3.85
CA ILE A 73 -14.90 -1.03 5.19
C ILE A 73 -14.18 -2.38 5.24
N ASP A 74 -14.35 -3.20 4.20
CA ASP A 74 -13.79 -4.55 4.15
C ASP A 74 -12.27 -4.52 4.06
N GLU A 75 -11.72 -3.57 3.29
CA GLU A 75 -10.28 -3.36 3.23
C GLU A 75 -9.69 -2.94 4.59
N ILE A 76 -10.35 -2.04 5.32
CA ILE A 76 -9.90 -1.61 6.65
C ILE A 76 -9.93 -2.78 7.63
N LEU A 77 -11.02 -3.55 7.64
CA LEU A 77 -11.18 -4.72 8.52
C LEU A 77 -10.16 -5.82 8.18
N LEU A 78 -9.95 -6.08 6.89
CA LEU A 78 -8.99 -7.08 6.42
C LEU A 78 -7.56 -6.66 6.76
N CYS A 79 -7.20 -5.40 6.55
CA CYS A 79 -5.88 -4.86 6.92
C CYS A 79 -5.62 -5.03 8.43
N ALA A 80 -6.58 -4.64 9.26
CA ALA A 80 -6.48 -4.82 10.71
C ALA A 80 -6.35 -6.30 11.11
N ALA A 81 -7.13 -7.19 10.52
CA ALA A 81 -7.08 -8.62 10.81
C ALA A 81 -5.76 -9.26 10.34
N VAL A 82 -5.26 -8.90 9.16
CA VAL A 82 -3.97 -9.39 8.65
C VAL A 82 -2.83 -8.98 9.58
N GLU A 83 -2.80 -7.74 10.04
CA GLU A 83 -1.79 -7.27 11.00
C GLU A 83 -1.84 -8.05 12.31
N LEU A 84 -3.03 -8.32 12.85
CA LEU A 84 -3.18 -9.10 14.09
C LEU A 84 -2.74 -10.56 13.93
N VAL A 85 -2.99 -11.16 12.75
CA VAL A 85 -2.49 -12.50 12.39
C VAL A 85 -0.97 -12.48 12.29
N GLU A 86 -0.38 -11.47 11.63
CA GLU A 86 1.08 -11.33 11.52
C GLU A 86 1.75 -11.18 12.89
N GLN A 87 1.17 -10.38 13.79
CA GLN A 87 1.66 -10.21 15.17
C GLN A 87 1.56 -11.49 16.01
N HIS A 88 0.57 -12.35 15.74
CA HIS A 88 0.45 -13.64 16.42
C HIS A 88 1.49 -14.64 15.91
N GLY A 89 1.75 -14.63 14.60
CA GLY A 89 2.68 -15.56 13.94
C GLY A 89 1.97 -16.64 13.12
N ALA A 90 2.68 -17.73 12.83
CA ALA A 90 2.17 -18.78 11.95
C ALA A 90 1.07 -19.61 12.64
N ILE A 91 -0.14 -19.60 12.09
CA ILE A 91 -1.27 -20.42 12.54
C ILE A 91 -1.24 -21.75 11.79
N ARG A 92 -1.01 -22.86 12.50
CA ARG A 92 -0.86 -24.20 11.88
C ARG A 92 -1.87 -25.23 12.37
N SER A 93 -2.66 -24.91 13.40
CA SER A 93 -3.70 -25.79 13.93
C SER A 93 -4.97 -25.01 14.24
N GLN A 94 -6.08 -25.75 14.39
CA GLN A 94 -7.33 -25.18 14.87
C GLN A 94 -7.17 -24.56 16.26
N THR A 95 -6.40 -25.20 17.15
CA THR A 95 -6.15 -24.69 18.51
C THR A 95 -5.40 -23.35 18.47
N ASP A 96 -4.42 -23.18 17.57
CA ASP A 96 -3.72 -21.90 17.40
C ASP A 96 -4.68 -20.82 16.90
N PHE A 97 -5.59 -21.17 15.98
CA PHE A 97 -6.61 -20.24 15.50
C PHE A 97 -7.59 -19.80 16.59
N GLU A 98 -8.05 -20.73 17.44
CA GLU A 98 -8.91 -20.40 18.58
C GLU A 98 -8.19 -19.49 19.58
N GLN A 99 -6.89 -19.71 19.82
CA GLN A 99 -6.06 -18.83 20.65
C GLN A 99 -5.89 -17.43 20.02
N LEU A 100 -5.70 -17.35 18.71
CA LEU A 100 -5.70 -16.09 17.97
C LEU A 100 -7.01 -15.34 18.19
N CYS A 101 -8.16 -15.99 17.99
CA CYS A 101 -9.48 -15.37 18.20
C CYS A 101 -9.65 -14.88 19.63
N ILE A 102 -9.29 -15.66 20.64
CA ILE A 102 -9.38 -15.23 22.05
C ILE A 102 -8.47 -14.02 22.32
N LYS A 103 -7.21 -14.08 21.87
CA LYS A 103 -6.19 -13.07 22.20
C LYS A 103 -6.36 -11.77 21.42
N GLN A 104 -6.68 -11.85 20.13
CA GLN A 104 -6.69 -10.71 19.22
C GLN A 104 -8.09 -10.14 18.93
N SER A 105 -9.19 -10.84 19.28
CA SER A 105 -10.54 -10.28 19.13
C SER A 105 -10.74 -8.98 19.90
N ALA A 106 -10.16 -8.89 21.11
CA ALA A 106 -10.16 -7.67 21.91
C ALA A 106 -9.35 -6.55 21.25
N ALA A 107 -8.25 -6.88 20.57
CA ALA A 107 -7.38 -5.95 19.87
C ALA A 107 -7.95 -5.47 18.53
N LEU A 108 -8.92 -6.18 17.94
CA LEU A 108 -9.48 -5.85 16.62
C LEU A 108 -10.03 -4.42 16.54
N VAL A 109 -10.73 -3.95 17.58
CA VAL A 109 -11.28 -2.59 17.59
C VAL A 109 -10.16 -1.55 17.58
N ALA A 110 -9.16 -1.72 18.45
CA ALA A 110 -8.02 -0.81 18.52
C ALA A 110 -7.21 -0.79 17.22
N MET A 111 -7.03 -1.96 16.59
CA MET A 111 -6.33 -2.06 15.31
C MET A 111 -7.13 -1.38 14.18
N VAL A 112 -8.45 -1.57 14.14
CA VAL A 112 -9.32 -0.88 13.17
C VAL A 112 -9.26 0.63 13.36
N ASP A 113 -9.26 1.13 14.59
CA ASP A 113 -9.13 2.56 14.87
C ASP A 113 -7.77 3.11 14.37
N GLN A 114 -6.68 2.37 14.58
CA GLN A 114 -5.35 2.73 14.05
C GLN A 114 -5.32 2.77 12.52
N VAL A 115 -5.92 1.76 11.86
CA VAL A 115 -6.03 1.71 10.40
C VAL A 115 -6.87 2.89 9.91
N CYS A 116 -8.02 3.18 10.53
CA CYS A 116 -8.87 4.32 10.16
C CYS A 116 -8.13 5.65 10.28
N GLY A 117 -7.38 5.87 11.36
CA GLY A 117 -6.58 7.09 11.54
C GLY A 117 -5.51 7.25 10.45
N THR A 118 -4.83 6.15 10.10
CA THR A 118 -3.82 6.14 9.04
C THR A 118 -4.43 6.39 7.67
N VAL A 119 -5.49 5.66 7.32
CA VAL A 119 -6.20 5.79 6.04
C VAL A 119 -6.81 7.18 5.89
N SER A 120 -7.43 7.73 6.94
CA SER A 120 -7.95 9.10 6.94
C SER A 120 -6.86 10.12 6.60
N LYS A 121 -5.67 9.98 7.22
CA LYS A 121 -4.54 10.85 6.92
C LYS A 121 -4.07 10.70 5.47
N VAL A 122 -3.90 9.47 5.00
CA VAL A 122 -3.46 9.18 3.62
C VAL A 122 -4.42 9.77 2.59
N LEU A 123 -5.72 9.59 2.77
CA LEU A 123 -6.73 10.13 1.86
C LEU A 123 -6.74 11.66 1.87
N ALA A 124 -6.61 12.29 3.04
CA ALA A 124 -6.53 13.74 3.16
C ALA A 124 -5.27 14.31 2.50
N ASP A 125 -4.09 13.71 2.76
CA ASP A 125 -2.82 14.12 2.16
C ASP A 125 -2.87 13.97 0.63
N ALA A 126 -3.38 12.83 0.13
CA ALA A 126 -3.50 12.57 -1.31
C ALA A 126 -4.47 13.53 -1.99
N HIS A 127 -5.61 13.83 -1.35
CA HIS A 127 -6.55 14.83 -1.84
C HIS A 127 -5.90 16.22 -1.92
N GLY A 128 -5.19 16.63 -0.87
CA GLY A 128 -4.44 17.89 -0.84
C GLY A 128 -3.33 17.96 -1.90
N MET A 129 -2.64 16.86 -2.15
CA MET A 129 -1.62 16.77 -3.20
C MET A 129 -2.23 16.90 -4.59
N ARG A 130 -3.35 16.20 -4.88
CA ARG A 130 -4.06 16.32 -6.16
C ARG A 130 -4.55 17.74 -6.42
N ALA A 131 -5.09 18.43 -5.41
CA ALA A 131 -5.49 19.83 -5.54
C ALA A 131 -4.31 20.76 -5.91
N ARG A 132 -3.11 20.49 -5.36
CA ARG A 132 -1.89 21.22 -5.74
C ARG A 132 -1.46 20.92 -7.17
N LEU A 133 -1.55 19.66 -7.60
CA LEU A 133 -1.22 19.25 -8.97
C LEU A 133 -2.17 19.87 -10.00
N GLN A 134 -3.45 20.01 -9.68
CA GLN A 134 -4.42 20.72 -10.52
C GLN A 134 -4.08 22.20 -10.71
N SER A 135 -3.40 22.82 -9.74
CA SER A 135 -2.95 24.21 -9.79
C SER A 135 -1.50 24.36 -10.29
N ALA A 136 -0.79 23.26 -10.49
CA ALA A 136 0.59 23.26 -10.97
C ALA A 136 0.66 23.44 -12.49
N GLN A 137 1.87 23.67 -13.02
CA GLN A 137 2.05 23.69 -14.47
C GLN A 137 1.79 22.29 -15.06
N PRO A 138 1.18 22.17 -16.26
CA PRO A 138 0.79 20.88 -16.83
C PRO A 138 1.92 19.84 -16.86
N HIS A 139 3.12 20.24 -17.29
CA HIS A 139 4.28 19.36 -17.33
C HIS A 139 4.74 18.86 -15.94
N GLN A 140 4.45 19.59 -14.87
CA GLN A 140 4.75 19.18 -13.49
C GLN A 140 3.73 18.14 -13.03
N ALA A 141 2.45 18.38 -13.33
CA ALA A 141 1.37 17.46 -13.01
C ALA A 141 1.56 16.11 -13.74
N GLU A 142 1.87 16.15 -15.04
CA GLU A 142 2.17 14.96 -15.85
C GLU A 142 3.32 14.11 -15.29
N GLN A 143 4.33 14.74 -14.68
CA GLN A 143 5.46 14.02 -14.09
C GLN A 143 5.18 13.45 -12.68
N LEU A 144 4.25 14.02 -11.92
CA LEU A 144 4.03 13.67 -10.51
C LEU A 144 2.76 12.85 -10.26
N GLU A 145 1.70 13.06 -11.04
CA GLU A 145 0.44 12.33 -10.87
C GLU A 145 0.60 10.80 -11.02
N PRO A 146 1.46 10.27 -11.92
CA PRO A 146 1.70 8.82 -11.97
C PRO A 146 2.25 8.26 -10.67
N ALA A 147 3.19 8.96 -10.02
CA ALA A 147 3.75 8.53 -8.74
C ALA A 147 2.68 8.52 -7.63
N LEU A 148 1.85 9.57 -7.56
CA LEU A 148 0.76 9.65 -6.59
C LEU A 148 -0.30 8.56 -6.82
N SER A 149 -0.63 8.28 -8.08
CA SER A 149 -1.62 7.26 -8.46
C SER A 149 -1.15 5.83 -8.17
N ARG A 150 0.17 5.59 -8.09
CA ARG A 150 0.75 4.32 -7.65
C ARG A 150 0.73 4.14 -6.13
N LEU A 151 0.58 5.22 -5.36
CA LEU A 151 0.49 5.21 -3.91
C LEU A 151 -0.96 5.08 -3.42
N VAL A 152 -1.88 5.85 -4.02
CA VAL A 152 -3.28 5.97 -3.55
C VAL A 152 -4.26 5.85 -4.72
N TYR A 153 -4.86 4.67 -4.80
CA TYR A 153 -5.84 4.22 -5.80
C TYR A 153 -6.92 3.37 -5.12
N ARG A 154 -8.05 3.09 -5.78
CA ARG A 154 -9.08 2.20 -5.23
C ARG A 154 -8.53 0.78 -5.01
N GLY A 155 -8.49 0.31 -3.77
CA GLY A 155 -7.90 -0.97 -3.39
C GLY A 155 -6.51 -0.87 -2.76
N PHE A 156 -5.99 0.35 -2.55
CA PHE A 156 -4.63 0.51 -2.03
C PHE A 156 -4.45 -0.05 -0.61
N ILE A 157 -5.51 -0.12 0.21
CA ILE A 157 -5.43 -0.54 1.61
C ILE A 157 -5.20 -2.05 1.67
N ARG A 158 -5.94 -2.85 0.87
CA ARG A 158 -5.71 -4.31 0.77
C ARG A 158 -4.38 -4.68 0.13
N SER A 159 -3.88 -3.86 -0.78
CA SER A 159 -2.64 -4.14 -1.54
C SER A 159 -1.38 -3.59 -0.87
N THR A 160 -1.52 -2.89 0.26
CA THR A 160 -0.41 -2.26 0.97
C THR A 160 -0.25 -2.89 2.35
N PRO A 161 0.87 -3.60 2.63
CA PRO A 161 1.15 -4.11 3.97
C PRO A 161 1.14 -3.00 5.01
N TRP A 162 0.67 -3.28 6.22
CA TRP A 162 0.44 -2.28 7.27
C TRP A 162 1.64 -1.35 7.50
N ARG A 163 2.86 -1.91 7.62
CA ARG A 163 4.10 -1.14 7.78
C ARG A 163 4.32 -0.07 6.71
N TRP A 164 3.85 -0.32 5.48
CA TRP A 164 3.98 0.59 4.35
C TRP A 164 2.79 1.53 4.24
N LEU A 165 1.60 1.09 4.67
CA LEU A 165 0.40 1.93 4.76
C LEU A 165 0.68 3.14 5.66
N GLN A 166 1.35 2.89 6.79
CA GLN A 166 1.81 3.92 7.73
C GLN A 166 2.83 4.90 7.12
N ARG A 167 3.52 4.52 6.03
CA ARG A 167 4.53 5.35 5.36
C ARG A 167 4.01 6.12 4.15
N LEU A 168 2.82 5.80 3.64
CA LEU A 168 2.22 6.55 2.54
C LEU A 168 2.18 8.07 2.78
N PRO A 169 1.88 8.59 3.99
CA PRO A 169 1.96 10.03 4.25
C PRO A 169 3.32 10.65 3.91
N ILE A 170 4.42 9.94 4.21
CA ILE A 170 5.79 10.41 3.94
C ILE A 170 6.09 10.38 2.44
N TYR A 171 5.58 9.41 1.69
CA TYR A 171 5.76 9.35 0.24
C TYR A 171 4.94 10.44 -0.47
N ILE A 172 3.74 10.74 0.02
CA ILE A 172 2.94 11.86 -0.47
C ILE A 172 3.66 13.19 -0.17
N GLU A 173 4.15 13.39 1.06
CA GLU A 173 4.93 14.58 1.42
C GLU A 173 6.21 14.71 0.58
N ALA A 174 6.90 13.61 0.26
CA ALA A 174 8.06 13.64 -0.62
C ALA A 174 7.70 14.12 -2.04
N THR A 175 6.53 13.75 -2.54
CA THR A 175 5.99 14.23 -3.82
C THR A 175 5.68 15.74 -3.75
N GLU A 176 5.11 16.21 -2.64
CA GLU A 176 4.88 17.64 -2.40
C GLU A 176 6.20 18.43 -2.37
N LYS A 177 7.23 17.94 -1.67
CA LYS A 177 8.55 18.59 -1.64
C LYS A 177 9.21 18.63 -3.02
N ARG A 178 9.05 17.58 -3.82
CA ARG A 178 9.50 17.57 -5.21
C ARG A 178 8.80 18.67 -6.01
N LEU A 179 7.47 18.79 -5.90
CA LEU A 179 6.70 19.85 -6.56
C LEU A 179 7.22 21.25 -6.20
N GLN A 180 7.49 21.50 -4.92
CA GLN A 180 7.97 22.80 -4.43
C GLN A 180 9.37 23.16 -4.94
N THR A 181 10.24 22.16 -5.17
CA THR A 181 11.67 22.38 -5.45
C THR A 181 12.07 22.11 -6.89
N MET A 182 11.22 21.48 -7.70
CA MET A 182 11.57 21.05 -9.05
C MET A 182 11.99 22.21 -9.97
N THR A 183 11.35 23.39 -9.86
CA THR A 183 11.68 24.54 -10.71
C THR A 183 13.03 25.16 -10.32
N ALA A 184 13.31 25.21 -9.01
CA ALA A 184 14.56 25.80 -8.50
C ALA A 184 15.80 24.96 -8.90
N ASN A 185 15.63 23.65 -9.09
CA ASN A 185 16.73 22.72 -9.39
C ASN A 185 16.40 21.80 -10.57
N ALA A 186 15.84 22.33 -11.66
CA ALA A 186 15.26 21.55 -12.77
C ALA A 186 16.22 20.49 -13.36
N GLN A 187 17.48 20.84 -13.61
CA GLN A 187 18.47 19.89 -14.15
C GLN A 187 18.72 18.71 -13.21
N ARG A 188 18.81 18.97 -11.90
CA ARG A 188 19.04 17.93 -10.87
C ARG A 188 17.79 17.08 -10.67
N ASP A 189 16.61 17.70 -10.65
CA ASP A 189 15.33 16.98 -10.61
C ASP A 189 15.22 16.01 -11.79
N GLN A 190 15.49 16.49 -13.01
CA GLN A 190 15.44 15.68 -14.23
C GLN A 190 16.44 14.52 -14.21
N GLN A 191 17.66 14.73 -13.72
CA GLN A 191 18.65 13.66 -13.54
C GLN A 191 18.15 12.59 -12.58
N HIS A 192 17.59 12.99 -11.43
CA HIS A 192 17.03 12.08 -10.44
C HIS A 192 15.79 11.34 -10.98
N ALA A 193 14.92 12.04 -11.69
CA ALA A 193 13.73 11.47 -12.33
C ALA A 193 14.11 10.40 -13.36
N THR A 194 15.12 10.66 -14.19
CA THR A 194 15.61 9.70 -15.19
C THR A 194 16.15 8.42 -14.53
N ARG A 195 16.91 8.56 -13.46
CA ARG A 195 17.47 7.43 -12.70
C ARG A 195 16.41 6.60 -12.00
N LEU A 196 15.32 7.23 -11.58
CA LEU A 196 14.20 6.56 -10.95
C LEU A 196 13.33 5.84 -11.98
N ALA A 197 13.09 6.47 -13.13
CA ALA A 197 12.21 5.97 -14.18
C ALA A 197 12.59 4.56 -14.67
N ARG A 198 13.90 4.24 -14.72
CA ARG A 198 14.34 2.88 -15.08
C ARG A 198 13.77 1.82 -14.13
N PHE A 199 13.77 2.08 -12.82
CA PHE A 199 13.33 1.10 -11.83
C PHE A 199 11.80 0.98 -11.81
N ASP A 200 11.09 2.07 -12.12
CA ASP A 200 9.66 2.01 -12.35
C ASP A 200 9.33 1.15 -13.58
N GLN A 201 10.07 1.31 -14.68
CA GLN A 201 9.91 0.50 -15.90
C GLN A 201 10.23 -0.98 -15.65
N ASP A 202 11.30 -1.27 -14.92
CA ASP A 202 11.67 -2.63 -14.51
C ASP A 202 10.53 -3.28 -13.71
N LEU A 203 10.04 -2.58 -12.67
CA LEU A 203 8.91 -3.05 -11.86
C LEU A 203 7.65 -3.27 -12.71
N ASP A 204 7.27 -2.31 -13.54
CA ASP A 204 6.05 -2.39 -14.35
C ASP A 204 6.10 -3.56 -15.34
N SER A 205 7.27 -3.80 -15.93
CA SER A 205 7.51 -4.94 -16.83
C SER A 205 7.40 -6.27 -16.08
N ALA A 206 8.02 -6.39 -14.90
CA ALA A 206 7.91 -7.62 -14.11
C ALA A 206 6.52 -7.87 -13.54
N LEU A 207 5.80 -6.83 -13.09
CA LEU A 207 4.42 -6.98 -12.63
C LEU A 207 3.49 -7.42 -13.76
N SER A 208 3.71 -6.91 -14.98
CA SER A 208 2.94 -7.33 -16.16
C SER A 208 3.20 -8.79 -16.50
N ARG A 209 4.47 -9.24 -16.54
CA ARG A 209 4.83 -10.65 -16.73
C ARG A 209 4.21 -11.55 -15.64
N ALA A 210 4.37 -11.16 -14.38
CA ALA A 210 3.84 -11.89 -13.22
C ALA A 210 2.31 -12.05 -13.29
N ARG A 211 1.59 -11.01 -13.74
CA ARG A 211 0.14 -11.07 -13.96
C ARG A 211 -0.21 -12.05 -15.08
N ASP A 212 0.45 -11.95 -16.23
CA ASP A 212 0.14 -12.79 -17.40
C ASP A 212 0.42 -14.28 -17.11
N GLU A 213 1.37 -14.57 -16.22
CA GLU A 213 1.70 -15.92 -15.74
C GLU A 213 0.90 -16.37 -14.51
N ASP A 214 0.00 -15.53 -13.97
CA ASP A 214 -0.68 -15.70 -12.67
C ASP A 214 0.29 -16.09 -11.52
N HIS A 215 1.50 -15.51 -11.56
CA HIS A 215 2.61 -15.83 -10.69
C HIS A 215 2.89 -14.69 -9.71
N PHE A 216 2.60 -14.90 -8.42
CA PHE A 216 2.96 -13.92 -7.39
C PHE A 216 4.44 -14.01 -7.03
N VAL A 217 5.13 -12.86 -7.09
CA VAL A 217 6.54 -12.71 -6.70
C VAL A 217 6.63 -11.72 -5.53
N PRO A 218 6.71 -12.20 -4.27
CA PRO A 218 6.76 -11.36 -3.07
C PRO A 218 7.87 -10.29 -3.10
N GLU A 219 8.99 -10.60 -3.73
CA GLU A 219 10.15 -9.74 -3.85
C GLU A 219 9.85 -8.49 -4.69
N LEU A 220 8.92 -8.56 -5.65
CA LEU A 220 8.45 -7.37 -6.40
C LEU A 220 7.74 -6.37 -5.50
N SER A 221 6.99 -6.85 -4.50
CA SER A 221 6.40 -5.97 -3.49
C SER A 221 7.49 -5.23 -2.72
N ARG A 222 8.53 -5.96 -2.26
CA ARG A 222 9.67 -5.34 -1.57
C ARG A 222 10.38 -4.32 -2.47
N PHE A 223 10.64 -4.67 -3.73
CA PHE A 223 11.28 -3.80 -4.70
C PHE A 223 10.49 -2.51 -4.89
N ARG A 224 9.18 -2.60 -5.12
CA ARG A 224 8.26 -1.45 -5.22
C ARG A 224 8.45 -0.45 -4.08
N TRP A 225 8.44 -0.91 -2.84
CA TRP A 225 8.60 -0.02 -1.70
C TRP A 225 10.01 0.58 -1.57
N MET A 226 11.04 -0.13 -2.01
CA MET A 226 12.39 0.42 -2.07
C MET A 226 12.55 1.50 -3.16
N ILE A 227 11.73 1.47 -4.22
CA ILE A 227 11.64 2.59 -5.17
C ILE A 227 11.07 3.83 -4.45
N GLU A 228 10.02 3.69 -3.63
CA GLU A 228 9.47 4.81 -2.85
C GLU A 228 10.48 5.38 -1.85
N GLU A 229 11.24 4.52 -1.17
CA GLU A 229 12.32 4.98 -0.28
C GLU A 229 13.43 5.71 -1.08
N LEU A 230 13.75 5.25 -2.29
CA LEU A 230 14.67 5.97 -3.17
C LEU A 230 14.12 7.34 -3.57
N ARG A 231 12.81 7.48 -3.86
CA ARG A 231 12.17 8.78 -4.10
C ARG A 231 12.37 9.73 -2.91
N VAL A 232 12.13 9.26 -1.69
CA VAL A 232 12.39 10.05 -0.47
C VAL A 232 13.85 10.47 -0.40
N SER A 233 14.80 9.55 -0.65
CA SER A 233 16.23 9.86 -0.62
C SER A 233 16.68 10.88 -1.68
N LEU A 234 16.02 10.92 -2.85
CA LEU A 234 16.41 11.80 -3.95
C LEU A 234 15.78 13.19 -3.83
N PHE A 235 14.50 13.27 -3.43
CA PHE A 235 13.71 14.50 -3.49
C PHE A 235 13.39 15.11 -2.12
N ALA A 236 13.49 14.34 -1.03
CA ALA A 236 12.99 14.74 0.28
C ALA A 236 13.84 14.21 1.45
N GLN A 237 15.16 14.40 1.36
CA GLN A 237 16.15 13.84 2.32
C GLN A 237 15.83 14.13 3.80
N SER A 238 15.21 15.28 4.10
CA SER A 238 14.78 15.65 5.46
C SER A 238 13.81 14.65 6.09
N LEU A 239 13.02 13.91 5.29
CA LEU A 239 11.99 13.01 5.77
C LEU A 239 12.51 11.67 6.28
N LYS A 240 13.78 11.36 5.97
CA LYS A 240 14.49 10.12 6.31
C LYS A 240 13.84 8.87 5.72
N THR A 241 14.68 7.93 5.31
CA THR A 241 14.26 6.61 4.83
C THR A 241 14.22 5.60 5.97
N ILE A 242 13.46 4.52 5.85
CA ILE A 242 13.43 3.46 6.87
C ILE A 242 14.71 2.64 6.94
N ALA A 243 15.43 2.60 5.81
CA ALA A 243 16.65 1.85 5.64
C ALA A 243 17.54 2.62 4.66
N PRO A 244 18.87 2.45 4.72
CA PRO A 244 19.73 3.10 3.77
C PRO A 244 19.50 2.51 2.36
N VAL A 245 19.13 3.39 1.43
CA VAL A 245 18.74 3.09 0.05
C VAL A 245 19.63 3.89 -0.91
N SER A 246 19.96 3.30 -2.04
CA SER A 246 20.65 3.98 -3.14
C SER A 246 20.37 3.24 -4.44
N GLU A 247 20.63 3.89 -5.57
CA GLU A 247 20.54 3.27 -6.90
C GLU A 247 21.27 1.92 -6.98
N LYS A 248 22.50 1.85 -6.46
CA LYS A 248 23.30 0.62 -6.43
C LYS A 248 22.68 -0.49 -5.58
N ARG A 249 22.04 -0.13 -4.46
CA ARG A 249 21.37 -1.11 -3.58
C ARG A 249 20.07 -1.60 -4.20
N LEU A 250 19.34 -0.69 -4.86
CA LEU A 250 18.10 -1.02 -5.56
C LEU A 250 18.38 -1.92 -6.77
N GLN A 251 19.43 -1.63 -7.54
CA GLN A 251 19.88 -2.51 -8.63
C GLN A 251 20.21 -3.92 -8.12
N LYS A 252 20.98 -4.03 -7.02
CA LYS A 252 21.27 -5.35 -6.43
C LYS A 252 20.03 -6.11 -5.97
N LEU A 253 19.00 -5.40 -5.51
CA LEU A 253 17.73 -6.02 -5.17
C LEU A 253 17.02 -6.51 -6.43
N TRP A 254 17.02 -5.71 -7.51
CA TRP A 254 16.48 -6.09 -8.80
C TRP A 254 17.15 -7.34 -9.38
N ASP A 255 18.49 -7.37 -9.40
CA ASP A 255 19.30 -8.49 -9.91
C ASP A 255 19.08 -9.81 -9.11
N SER A 256 18.41 -9.76 -7.97
CA SER A 256 18.04 -10.95 -7.18
C SER A 256 16.62 -11.46 -7.43
N ILE A 257 15.83 -10.71 -8.21
CA ILE A 257 14.44 -11.02 -8.58
C ILE A 257 14.39 -11.62 -9.99
N ASP A 258 15.16 -11.05 -10.93
CA ASP A 258 15.41 -11.63 -12.26
C ASP A 258 16.26 -12.92 -12.17
#